data_AF-A0A7V3PP41-F1
#
_entry.id   AF-A0A7V3PP41-F1
#
_cell.length_a   1.000
_cell.length_b   1.000
_cell.length_c   1.000
_cell.angle_alpha   90.00
_cell.angle_beta   90.00
_cell.angle_gamma   90.00
#
_symmetry.space_group_name_H-M   'P 1'
#
loop_
_entity.id
_entity.type
_entity.pdbx_description
1 polymer ?
#
loop_
_entity_poly.entity_id
_entity_poly.type
_entity_poly.pdbx_seq_one_letter_code
_entity_poly.pdbx_strand_id
1 'polypeptide(L)'
;MSTRATLTCVGAGVALLVSCGMVLAEPVAVGPWQLAEGLYRVAGPSQNLLYLADAPYVSEEGVVEATVVVRERVRAGGWATAGLLLTAGPGSFWNLGLVEGPDGRRYTELVENYQGIHQAQSEGGLRLAPIEGSRGAEWEYGTVYRLRLAITREAVVGEVYRQGESAAVARHGYILSGAPAVREGWGALRCDAFNAEFSDVRVSVPPKRPPSPPRSYPSGKRGCVALYLGSDLPGAGEPPDVAGLRKRLADAGFEAVELTSADLCTPGTLVYPALTFLCADLRRLPAMAVQPLTAWMREGGILVSLTAPAFGEFYWDSDGRWLDWDAYVQHGLAAEGGKARPIVSWDGTELAHWNQGRWGAEEAAISVHGGVGPNGEDALELVVPHFDSGWWSLSRRFDEPPAREHEALTCFWAKGDAGTPAISLEWAERDGSRWIAVVDLQPTWRFYALPPTAFAYWSDNPSKGRGFPGDCLHLERAQTLAL
;
A
#
# COMPACT_ATOMS: atom_id res chain seq x y z
N MET A 1 0.47 38.70 -13.56
CA MET A 1 0.30 37.25 -13.75
C MET A 1 -0.90 36.85 -12.91
N SER A 2 -1.89 36.14 -13.45
CA SER A 2 -3.13 35.82 -12.73
C SER A 2 -3.44 34.32 -12.76
N THR A 3 -3.78 33.77 -11.60
CA THR A 3 -4.19 32.38 -11.41
C THR A 3 -5.57 32.32 -10.75
N ARG A 4 -6.42 31.38 -11.18
CA ARG A 4 -7.69 31.09 -10.49
C ARG A 4 -7.79 29.63 -10.05
N ALA A 5 -8.31 29.38 -8.85
CA ALA A 5 -8.43 28.03 -8.29
C ALA A 5 -9.70 27.85 -7.41
N THR A 6 -10.26 26.63 -7.40
CA THR A 6 -11.35 26.14 -6.53
C THR A 6 -10.97 24.78 -5.96
N LEU A 7 -10.88 24.61 -4.63
CA LEU A 7 -10.33 23.39 -4.00
C LEU A 7 -11.42 22.52 -3.37
N THR A 8 -11.37 21.21 -3.58
CA THR A 8 -12.32 20.22 -3.03
C THR A 8 -11.59 18.93 -2.60
N CYS A 9 -12.11 18.11 -1.68
CA CYS A 9 -11.52 16.79 -1.38
C CYS A 9 -12.49 15.68 -1.79
N VAL A 10 -12.00 14.57 -2.34
CA VAL A 10 -12.84 13.43 -2.73
C VAL A 10 -12.43 12.21 -1.93
N GLY A 11 -13.40 11.48 -1.38
CA GLY A 11 -13.18 10.12 -0.88
C GLY A 11 -13.14 9.16 -2.07
N ALA A 12 -12.03 8.43 -2.23
CA ALA A 12 -11.91 7.41 -3.27
C ALA A 12 -11.86 6.01 -2.66
N GLY A 13 -12.75 5.14 -3.11
CA GLY A 13 -12.64 3.71 -2.90
C GLY A 13 -11.51 3.13 -3.75
N VAL A 14 -10.54 2.52 -3.05
CA VAL A 14 -9.59 1.48 -3.49
C VAL A 14 -8.62 1.83 -4.64
N ALA A 15 -7.34 1.99 -4.30
CA ALA A 15 -6.23 1.48 -5.10
C ALA A 15 -5.02 1.20 -4.18
N LEU A 16 -4.61 -0.08 -4.12
CA LEU A 16 -3.49 -0.56 -3.32
C LEU A 16 -2.16 0.10 -3.74
N LEU A 17 -1.48 0.72 -2.78
CA LEU A 17 -0.03 0.89 -2.81
C LEU A 17 0.61 -0.49 -2.55
N VAL A 18 1.02 -1.18 -3.62
CA VAL A 18 1.77 -2.43 -3.51
C VAL A 18 3.26 -2.11 -3.42
N SER A 19 3.88 -2.41 -2.27
CA SER A 19 5.32 -2.43 -2.12
C SER A 19 5.92 -3.54 -2.97
N CYS A 20 6.84 -3.19 -3.87
CA CYS A 20 7.62 -4.12 -4.68
C CYS A 20 8.48 -5.03 -3.78
N GLY A 21 8.11 -6.31 -3.70
CA GLY A 21 8.91 -7.37 -3.10
C GLY A 21 9.54 -8.22 -4.19
N MET A 22 10.84 -8.05 -4.38
CA MET A 22 11.67 -8.87 -5.25
C MET A 22 11.67 -10.32 -4.73
N VAL A 23 11.50 -11.30 -5.63
CA VAL A 23 11.62 -12.72 -5.29
C VAL A 23 13.07 -13.00 -4.91
N LEU A 24 13.32 -13.29 -3.63
CA LEU A 24 14.55 -13.89 -3.17
C LEU A 24 14.26 -15.34 -2.81
N ALA A 25 15.11 -16.26 -3.29
CA ALA A 25 15.03 -17.69 -3.02
C ALA A 25 15.52 -18.05 -1.59
N GLU A 26 15.51 -17.09 -0.66
CA GLU A 26 15.93 -17.24 0.74
C GLU A 26 14.95 -16.45 1.65
N PRO A 27 14.73 -16.87 2.91
CA PRO A 27 13.96 -16.10 3.87
C PRO A 27 14.45 -14.66 3.96
N VAL A 28 13.54 -13.70 3.84
CA VAL A 28 13.91 -12.28 3.90
C VAL A 28 14.02 -11.86 5.36
N ALA A 29 15.25 -11.62 5.81
CA ALA A 29 15.56 -11.21 7.18
C ALA A 29 15.67 -9.69 7.31
N VAL A 30 14.98 -9.13 8.29
CA VAL A 30 15.21 -7.81 8.86
C VAL A 30 15.75 -8.02 10.27
N GLY A 31 17.01 -7.62 10.49
CA GLY A 31 17.70 -7.83 11.75
C GLY A 31 18.68 -9.01 11.74
N PRO A 32 19.38 -9.27 12.86
CA PRO A 32 20.54 -10.15 12.92
C PRO A 32 20.14 -11.62 13.11
N TRP A 33 19.36 -12.17 12.19
CA TRP A 33 18.95 -13.57 12.22
C TRP A 33 20.11 -14.51 11.89
N GLN A 34 20.26 -15.57 12.67
CA GLN A 34 21.21 -16.66 12.43
C GLN A 34 20.43 -17.95 12.18
N LEU A 35 20.66 -18.56 11.01
CA LEU A 35 19.97 -19.76 10.56
C LEU A 35 20.95 -20.93 10.53
N ALA A 36 20.68 -21.99 11.28
CA ALA A 36 21.48 -23.22 11.28
C ALA A 36 20.60 -24.42 11.59
N GLU A 37 20.63 -25.45 10.73
CA GLU A 37 20.00 -26.76 10.99
C GLU A 37 18.50 -26.70 11.40
N GLY A 38 17.73 -25.79 10.79
CA GLY A 38 16.30 -25.61 11.10
C GLY A 38 16.01 -24.82 12.40
N LEU A 39 17.06 -24.26 13.02
CA LEU A 39 16.97 -23.35 14.15
C LEU A 39 17.20 -21.91 13.68
N TYR A 40 16.32 -21.01 14.10
CA TYR A 40 16.37 -19.59 13.80
C TYR A 40 16.63 -18.82 15.10
N ARG A 41 17.79 -18.15 15.21
CA ARG A 41 18.17 -17.38 16.39
C ARG A 41 18.16 -15.89 16.06
N VAL A 42 17.71 -15.08 17.00
CA VAL A 42 17.71 -13.62 16.86
C VAL A 42 17.85 -12.96 18.23
N ALA A 43 18.69 -11.93 18.28
CA ALA A 43 18.84 -11.06 19.44
C ALA A 43 19.04 -9.62 18.95
N GLY A 44 18.13 -8.71 19.28
CA GLY A 44 18.23 -7.33 18.82
C GLY A 44 17.30 -6.36 19.57
N PRO A 45 17.73 -5.10 19.79
CA PRO A 45 16.95 -4.12 20.55
C PRO A 45 15.80 -3.48 19.75
N SER A 46 15.77 -3.70 18.44
CA SER A 46 14.79 -3.19 17.49
C SER A 46 13.81 -4.27 17.05
N GLN A 47 12.89 -3.90 16.16
CA GLN A 47 12.05 -4.86 15.46
C GLN A 47 12.90 -5.76 14.56
N ASN A 48 12.75 -7.08 14.70
CA ASN A 48 13.40 -8.05 13.82
C ASN A 48 12.33 -8.98 13.24
N LEU A 49 12.36 -9.15 11.91
CA LEU A 49 11.38 -9.92 11.16
C LEU A 49 12.09 -10.93 10.27
N LEU A 50 11.52 -12.12 10.14
CA LEU A 50 11.97 -13.10 9.15
C LEU A 50 10.76 -13.59 8.35
N TYR A 51 10.67 -13.18 7.10
CA TYR A 51 9.61 -13.65 6.19
C TYR A 51 9.94 -15.05 5.69
N LEU A 52 8.99 -15.97 5.82
CA LEU A 52 9.10 -17.35 5.34
C LEU A 52 8.72 -17.40 3.86
N ALA A 53 9.52 -16.73 3.03
CA ALA A 53 9.24 -16.51 1.60
C ALA A 53 9.28 -17.81 0.77
N ASP A 54 9.86 -18.88 1.31
CA ASP A 54 9.87 -20.24 0.75
C ASP A 54 8.60 -21.05 1.10
N ALA A 55 7.76 -20.53 2.00
CA ALA A 55 6.55 -21.19 2.45
C ALA A 55 5.31 -20.71 1.66
N PRO A 56 4.22 -21.48 1.58
CA PRO A 56 3.05 -21.06 0.81
C PRO A 56 2.44 -19.74 1.31
N TYR A 57 2.05 -18.85 0.40
CA TYR A 57 1.25 -17.68 0.72
C TYR A 57 -0.13 -18.10 1.23
N VAL A 58 -0.50 -17.66 2.43
CA VAL A 58 -1.79 -17.98 3.03
C VAL A 58 -2.84 -17.02 2.47
N SER A 59 -3.88 -17.57 1.85
CA SER A 59 -5.03 -16.79 1.35
C SER A 59 -6.31 -17.52 1.72
N GLU A 60 -7.20 -16.83 2.44
CA GLU A 60 -8.47 -17.31 3.00
C GLU A 60 -8.36 -18.39 4.09
N GLU A 61 -7.49 -19.37 3.94
CA GLU A 61 -7.29 -20.44 4.91
C GLU A 61 -5.81 -20.87 4.96
N GLY A 62 -5.29 -21.01 6.17
CA GLY A 62 -3.94 -21.51 6.39
C GLY A 62 -3.48 -21.39 7.83
N VAL A 63 -2.30 -21.94 8.10
CA VAL A 63 -1.74 -22.04 9.45
C VAL A 63 -0.25 -21.74 9.39
N VAL A 64 0.21 -20.85 10.28
CA VAL A 64 1.61 -20.56 10.57
C VAL A 64 1.93 -21.10 11.96
N GLU A 65 3.02 -21.86 12.11
CA GLU A 65 3.36 -22.51 13.37
C GLU A 65 4.87 -22.49 13.62
N ALA A 66 5.29 -22.30 14.87
CA ALA A 66 6.68 -22.47 15.28
C ALA A 66 6.79 -22.83 16.76
N THR A 67 7.86 -23.53 17.11
CA THR A 67 8.33 -23.66 18.49
C THR A 67 9.19 -22.44 18.82
N VAL A 68 8.99 -21.82 19.98
CA VAL A 68 9.64 -20.58 20.40
C VAL A 68 10.19 -20.73 21.82
N VAL A 69 11.43 -20.27 22.02
CA VAL A 69 12.05 -20.11 23.34
C VAL A 69 12.57 -18.69 23.46
N VAL A 70 12.00 -17.91 24.37
CA VAL A 70 12.52 -16.57 24.71
C VAL A 70 13.51 -16.74 25.87
N ARG A 71 14.76 -16.34 25.68
CA ARG A 71 15.83 -16.53 26.67
C ARG A 71 15.89 -15.39 27.67
N GLU A 72 15.90 -14.16 27.16
CA GLU A 72 16.02 -12.95 27.96
C GLU A 72 15.58 -11.74 27.16
N ARG A 73 15.45 -10.62 27.87
CA ARG A 73 15.27 -9.30 27.30
C ARG A 73 16.60 -8.65 26.98
N VAL A 74 16.73 -8.09 25.78
CA VAL A 74 17.97 -7.42 25.35
C VAL A 74 17.90 -5.89 25.42
N ARG A 75 16.70 -5.31 25.60
CA ARG A 75 16.50 -3.86 25.76
C ARG A 75 15.75 -3.55 27.04
N ALA A 76 16.26 -2.62 27.84
CA ALA A 76 15.55 -2.12 29.02
C ALA A 76 14.38 -1.21 28.64
N GLY A 77 13.19 -1.49 29.19
CA GLY A 77 11.99 -0.66 29.04
C GLY A 77 11.31 -0.73 27.68
N GLY A 78 10.05 -0.27 27.62
CA GLY A 78 9.20 -0.34 26.42
C GLY A 78 8.55 -1.71 26.23
N TRP A 79 8.03 -1.96 25.03
CA TRP A 79 7.39 -3.23 24.65
C TRP A 79 8.41 -4.20 24.05
N ALA A 80 8.25 -5.50 24.34
CA ALA A 80 9.02 -6.57 23.72
C ALA A 80 8.07 -7.70 23.30
N THR A 81 8.35 -8.35 22.16
CA THR A 81 7.49 -9.44 21.65
C THR A 81 8.32 -10.47 20.89
N ALA A 82 7.99 -11.75 21.04
CA ALA A 82 8.48 -12.82 20.15
C ALA A 82 7.31 -13.70 19.73
N GLY A 83 7.18 -14.00 18.44
CA GLY A 83 5.98 -14.66 17.96
C GLY A 83 5.90 -14.90 16.46
N LEU A 84 4.68 -15.17 16.02
CA LEU A 84 4.32 -15.47 14.65
C LEU A 84 3.55 -14.31 14.03
N LEU A 85 3.82 -14.04 12.76
CA LEU A 85 3.03 -13.16 11.93
C LEU A 85 2.33 -13.91 10.79
N LEU A 86 1.16 -13.40 10.44
CA LEU A 86 0.58 -13.51 9.11
C LEU A 86 0.50 -12.10 8.54
N THR A 87 1.27 -11.77 7.50
CA THR A 87 1.45 -10.38 7.03
C THR A 87 1.19 -10.21 5.53
N ALA A 88 0.29 -9.29 5.19
CA ALA A 88 0.08 -8.78 3.83
C ALA A 88 1.05 -7.63 3.48
N GLY A 89 1.76 -7.10 4.48
CA GLY A 89 2.69 -5.99 4.37
C GLY A 89 3.00 -5.34 5.72
N PRO A 90 3.86 -4.31 5.76
CA PRO A 90 4.33 -3.69 7.00
C PRO A 90 3.21 -3.02 7.82
N GLY A 91 2.13 -2.57 7.18
CA GLY A 91 0.96 -1.99 7.83
C GLY A 91 -0.24 -2.93 7.92
N SER A 92 -0.11 -4.22 7.63
CA SER A 92 -1.25 -5.15 7.63
C SER A 92 -0.81 -6.56 8.01
N PHE A 93 -0.97 -6.92 9.27
CA PHE A 93 -0.59 -8.23 9.81
C PHE A 93 -1.39 -8.65 11.05
N TRP A 94 -1.48 -9.96 11.27
CA TRP A 94 -1.77 -10.54 12.57
C TRP A 94 -0.47 -10.88 13.30
N ASN A 95 -0.41 -10.64 14.61
CA ASN A 95 0.71 -10.99 15.49
C ASN A 95 0.24 -11.85 16.66
N LEU A 96 0.62 -13.13 16.67
CA LEU A 96 0.49 -14.00 17.85
C LEU A 96 1.82 -13.96 18.62
N GLY A 97 1.83 -13.30 19.76
CA GLY A 97 3.07 -12.97 20.48
C GLY A 97 3.12 -13.43 21.93
N LEU A 98 4.32 -13.81 22.37
CA LEU A 98 4.75 -13.76 23.77
C LEU A 98 5.27 -12.35 24.03
N VAL A 99 4.59 -11.59 24.89
CA VAL A 99 4.86 -10.15 25.10
C VAL A 99 5.34 -9.89 26.51
N GLU A 100 6.33 -9.00 26.64
CA GLU A 100 6.65 -8.34 27.90
C GLU A 100 6.35 -6.84 27.77
N GLY A 101 5.49 -6.34 28.66
CA GLY A 101 5.10 -4.94 28.72
C GLY A 101 6.16 -4.04 29.35
N PRO A 102 6.01 -2.70 29.28
CA PRO A 102 6.92 -1.74 29.91
C PRO A 102 7.00 -1.89 31.43
N ASP A 103 5.96 -2.46 32.04
CA ASP A 103 5.85 -2.77 33.47
C ASP A 103 6.46 -4.13 33.85
N GLY A 104 7.03 -4.86 32.88
CA GLY A 104 7.62 -6.18 33.08
C GLY A 104 6.61 -7.33 33.14
N ARG A 105 5.31 -7.06 32.91
CA ARG A 105 4.30 -8.13 32.86
C ARG A 105 4.45 -8.93 31.58
N ARG A 106 4.42 -10.26 31.72
CA ARG A 106 4.55 -11.21 30.61
C ARG A 106 3.21 -11.86 30.31
N TYR A 107 2.71 -11.69 29.09
CA TYR A 107 1.43 -12.24 28.68
C TYR A 107 1.43 -12.62 27.19
N THR A 108 0.50 -13.49 26.81
CA THR A 108 0.26 -13.84 25.40
C THR A 108 -0.77 -12.91 24.77
N GLU A 109 -0.63 -12.55 23.50
CA GLU A 109 -1.65 -11.78 22.77
C GLU A 109 -1.80 -12.21 21.32
N LEU A 110 -2.95 -11.87 20.74
CA LEU A 110 -3.18 -11.85 19.29
C LEU A 110 -3.68 -10.46 18.91
N VAL A 111 -2.87 -9.74 18.13
CA VAL A 111 -3.13 -8.35 17.74
C VAL A 111 -3.13 -8.22 16.23
N GLU A 112 -4.08 -7.45 15.72
CA GLU A 112 -4.11 -7.01 14.34
C GLU A 112 -3.41 -5.65 14.20
N ASN A 113 -2.61 -5.50 13.16
CA ASN A 113 -2.40 -4.21 12.52
C ASN A 113 -3.15 -4.26 11.19
N TYR A 114 -4.07 -3.34 10.95
CA TYR A 114 -4.82 -3.25 9.71
C TYR A 114 -4.67 -1.86 9.12
N GLN A 115 -4.11 -1.77 7.91
CA GLN A 115 -3.81 -0.52 7.22
C GLN A 115 -3.08 0.54 8.09
N GLY A 116 -2.17 0.10 8.97
CA GLY A 116 -1.37 0.96 9.84
C GLY A 116 -1.98 1.19 11.23
N ILE A 117 -3.24 0.77 11.46
CA ILE A 117 -3.93 0.91 12.74
C ILE A 117 -3.52 -0.23 13.66
N HIS A 118 -2.82 0.08 14.75
CA HIS A 118 -2.43 -0.90 15.75
C HIS A 118 -3.64 -1.30 16.62
N GLN A 119 -3.78 -2.60 16.90
CA GLN A 119 -4.93 -3.17 17.61
C GLN A 119 -6.26 -2.89 16.91
N ALA A 120 -6.26 -2.85 15.57
CA ALA A 120 -7.44 -2.56 14.75
C ALA A 120 -8.67 -3.40 15.12
N GLN A 121 -8.46 -4.66 15.51
CA GLN A 121 -9.54 -5.56 15.94
C GLN A 121 -10.31 -5.10 17.19
N SER A 122 -9.82 -4.08 17.90
CA SER A 122 -10.46 -3.48 19.08
C SER A 122 -11.06 -2.10 18.79
N GLU A 123 -10.81 -1.52 17.61
CA GLU A 123 -11.03 -0.12 17.30
C GLU A 123 -12.27 0.13 16.44
N GLY A 124 -13.14 1.04 16.88
CA GLY A 124 -14.25 1.61 16.09
C GLY A 124 -14.99 0.62 15.18
N GLY A 125 -15.05 0.96 13.88
CA GLY A 125 -15.69 0.15 12.84
C GLY A 125 -14.90 -1.08 12.39
N LEU A 126 -13.68 -1.27 12.90
CA LEU A 126 -12.81 -2.43 12.65
C LEU A 126 -12.89 -3.46 13.78
N ARG A 127 -13.65 -3.16 14.84
CA ARG A 127 -13.80 -4.04 16.00
C ARG A 127 -14.35 -5.41 15.59
N LEU A 128 -13.62 -6.45 15.95
CA LEU A 128 -14.00 -7.84 15.73
C LEU A 128 -14.54 -8.48 17.01
N ALA A 129 -15.53 -9.36 16.86
CA ALA A 129 -16.03 -10.13 17.99
C ALA A 129 -15.02 -11.22 18.35
N PRO A 130 -14.64 -11.38 19.63
CA PRO A 130 -13.78 -12.48 20.03
C PRO A 130 -14.51 -13.82 19.86
N ILE A 131 -13.76 -14.88 19.54
CA ILE A 131 -14.30 -16.25 19.54
C ILE A 131 -14.63 -16.73 20.95
N GLU A 132 -15.54 -17.69 21.07
CA GLU A 132 -15.82 -18.36 22.33
C GLU A 132 -14.55 -19.05 22.88
N GLY A 133 -14.32 -18.93 24.19
CA GLY A 133 -13.18 -19.53 24.87
C GLY A 133 -11.85 -18.79 24.67
N SER A 134 -11.89 -17.56 24.15
CA SER A 134 -10.72 -16.68 24.07
C SER A 134 -10.19 -16.35 25.48
N ARG A 135 -8.90 -16.60 25.72
CA ARG A 135 -8.19 -16.40 26.98
C ARG A 135 -6.68 -16.22 26.74
N GLY A 136 -6.08 -15.30 27.49
CA GLY A 136 -4.63 -15.16 27.57
C GLY A 136 -4.03 -16.03 28.68
N ALA A 137 -2.70 -16.15 28.67
CA ALA A 137 -1.92 -16.70 29.77
C ALA A 137 -0.65 -15.87 30.00
N GLU A 138 -0.06 -16.03 31.18
CA GLU A 138 1.31 -15.59 31.45
C GLU A 138 2.31 -16.58 30.84
N TRP A 139 3.51 -16.09 30.52
CA TRP A 139 4.60 -16.92 30.00
C TRP A 139 5.91 -16.64 30.74
N GLU A 140 6.88 -17.54 30.55
CA GLU A 140 8.14 -17.56 31.31
C GLU A 140 9.36 -17.69 30.38
N TYR A 141 10.44 -16.99 30.72
CA TYR A 141 11.74 -17.13 30.04
C TYR A 141 12.27 -18.56 30.13
N GLY A 142 13.00 -18.98 29.10
CA GLY A 142 13.60 -20.31 28.99
C GLY A 142 12.61 -21.45 28.81
N THR A 143 11.30 -21.19 28.86
CA THR A 143 10.26 -22.19 28.63
C THR A 143 10.01 -22.37 27.13
N VAL A 144 9.82 -23.62 26.72
CA VAL A 144 9.52 -23.97 25.34
C VAL A 144 8.01 -23.87 25.09
N TYR A 145 7.64 -23.02 24.13
CA TYR A 145 6.25 -22.86 23.70
C TYR A 145 6.09 -23.26 22.23
N ARG A 146 4.97 -23.89 21.88
CA ARG A 146 4.51 -24.02 20.49
C ARG A 146 3.45 -22.96 20.24
N LEU A 147 3.67 -22.11 19.24
CA LEU A 147 2.71 -21.13 18.76
C LEU A 147 2.08 -21.64 17.47
N ARG A 148 0.78 -21.42 17.33
CA ARG A 148 -0.01 -21.78 16.16
C ARG A 148 -0.99 -20.65 15.83
N LEU A 149 -0.80 -20.01 14.68
CA LEU A 149 -1.67 -18.97 14.15
C LEU A 149 -2.42 -19.52 12.94
N ALA A 150 -3.72 -19.74 13.09
CA ALA A 150 -4.60 -20.24 12.04
C ALA A 150 -5.56 -19.15 11.57
N ILE A 151 -5.79 -19.07 10.27
CA ILE A 151 -6.82 -18.24 9.67
C ILE A 151 -7.74 -19.11 8.81
N THR A 152 -9.03 -18.78 8.84
CA THR A 152 -10.07 -19.31 7.96
C THR A 152 -10.89 -18.13 7.43
N ARG A 153 -11.84 -18.41 6.52
CA ARG A 153 -12.80 -17.39 6.07
C ARG A 153 -13.61 -16.77 7.22
N GLU A 154 -13.83 -17.54 8.28
CA GLU A 154 -14.72 -17.20 9.38
C GLU A 154 -14.00 -16.61 10.59
N ALA A 155 -12.74 -16.98 10.84
CA ALA A 155 -12.04 -16.59 12.04
C ALA A 155 -10.51 -16.58 11.90
N VAL A 156 -9.85 -15.82 12.76
CA VAL A 156 -8.41 -15.97 13.06
C VAL A 156 -8.26 -16.48 14.49
N VAL A 157 -7.38 -17.46 14.69
CA VAL A 157 -7.18 -18.11 15.99
C VAL A 157 -5.68 -18.28 16.25
N GLY A 158 -5.23 -17.79 17.40
CA GLY A 158 -3.87 -17.97 17.89
C GLY A 158 -3.86 -18.86 19.13
N GLU A 159 -3.10 -19.94 19.10
CA GLU A 159 -2.98 -20.90 20.19
C GLU A 159 -1.53 -20.99 20.67
N VAL A 160 -1.35 -21.04 21.98
CA VAL A 160 -0.04 -21.19 22.63
C VAL A 160 -0.09 -22.44 23.48
N TYR A 161 0.85 -23.35 23.27
CA TYR A 161 1.00 -24.59 24.03
C TYR A 161 2.33 -24.56 24.77
N ARG A 162 2.33 -24.94 26.04
CA ARG A 162 3.57 -25.19 26.79
C ARG A 162 4.06 -26.61 26.46
N GLN A 163 5.37 -26.80 26.35
CA GLN A 163 5.94 -28.12 26.03
C GLN A 163 5.44 -29.20 27.00
N GLY A 164 5.00 -30.33 26.44
CA GLY A 164 4.45 -31.46 27.21
C GLY A 164 2.96 -31.37 27.48
N GLU A 165 2.31 -30.24 27.20
CA GLU A 165 0.86 -30.06 27.36
C GLU A 165 0.12 -30.27 26.03
N SER A 166 -0.99 -31.02 26.06
CA SER A 166 -1.87 -31.21 24.90
C SER A 166 -2.93 -30.12 24.76
N ALA A 167 -3.27 -29.44 25.86
CA ALA A 167 -4.19 -28.31 25.86
C ALA A 167 -3.43 -26.99 25.68
N ALA A 168 -4.03 -26.05 24.96
CA ALA A 168 -3.46 -24.71 24.83
C ALA A 168 -3.52 -23.96 26.17
N VAL A 169 -2.40 -23.40 26.60
CA VAL A 169 -2.32 -22.52 27.78
C VAL A 169 -2.99 -21.18 27.48
N ALA A 170 -2.87 -20.69 26.25
CA ALA A 170 -3.60 -19.51 25.76
C ALA A 170 -4.28 -19.81 24.43
N ARG A 171 -5.44 -19.20 24.22
CA ARG A 171 -6.18 -19.27 22.96
C ARG A 171 -6.81 -17.92 22.72
N HIS A 172 -6.37 -17.20 21.70
CA HIS A 172 -6.93 -15.93 21.28
C HIS A 172 -7.65 -16.13 19.94
N GLY A 173 -8.65 -15.33 19.64
CA GLY A 173 -9.16 -15.29 18.29
C GLY A 173 -10.36 -14.38 18.11
N TYR A 174 -10.64 -14.10 16.84
CA TYR A 174 -11.65 -13.16 16.42
C TYR A 174 -12.45 -13.72 15.25
N ILE A 175 -13.75 -13.43 15.25
CA ILE A 175 -14.68 -13.72 14.17
C ILE A 175 -14.47 -12.67 13.07
N LEU A 176 -14.23 -13.11 11.85
CA LEU A 176 -13.94 -12.25 10.71
C LEU A 176 -15.19 -11.88 9.90
N SER A 177 -16.32 -12.59 10.01
CA SER A 177 -17.62 -12.42 9.30
C SER A 177 -17.83 -11.17 8.40
N GLY A 178 -17.11 -11.06 7.29
CA GLY A 178 -17.19 -9.93 6.34
C GLY A 178 -16.59 -8.60 6.81
N ALA A 179 -16.08 -8.49 8.04
CA ALA A 179 -15.42 -7.28 8.54
C ALA A 179 -14.09 -7.01 7.80
N PRO A 180 -13.69 -5.73 7.62
CA PRO A 180 -12.36 -5.38 7.14
C PRO A 180 -11.31 -5.89 8.12
N ALA A 181 -10.44 -6.77 7.66
CA ALA A 181 -9.39 -7.41 8.45
C ALA A 181 -8.33 -8.01 7.51
N VAL A 182 -7.16 -8.32 8.06
CA VAL A 182 -6.12 -9.08 7.35
C VAL A 182 -6.60 -10.52 7.16
N ARG A 183 -6.70 -10.95 5.90
CA ARG A 183 -7.21 -12.28 5.50
C ARG A 183 -6.21 -13.16 4.76
N GLU A 184 -5.07 -12.57 4.42
CA GLU A 184 -4.04 -13.21 3.65
C GLU A 184 -2.68 -12.63 4.01
N GLY A 185 -1.63 -13.39 3.74
CA GLY A 185 -0.28 -12.95 4.07
C GLY A 185 0.77 -14.05 3.99
N TRP A 186 2.02 -13.62 4.09
CA TRP A 186 3.15 -14.50 4.35
C TRP A 186 3.19 -14.88 5.82
N GLY A 187 3.54 -16.12 6.12
CA GLY A 187 4.02 -16.47 7.44
C GLY A 187 5.35 -15.77 7.70
N ALA A 188 5.52 -15.21 8.90
CA ALA A 188 6.80 -14.64 9.32
C ALA A 188 7.04 -14.86 10.81
N LEU A 189 8.31 -14.79 11.21
CA LEU A 189 8.74 -14.77 12.60
C LEU A 189 9.02 -13.33 13.01
N ARG A 190 8.65 -12.97 14.25
CA ARG A 190 8.93 -11.66 14.83
C ARG A 190 9.66 -11.81 16.15
N CYS A 191 10.67 -10.97 16.36
CA CYS A 191 11.34 -10.82 17.64
C CYS A 191 11.77 -9.37 17.83
N ASP A 192 11.21 -8.72 18.84
CA ASP A 192 11.49 -7.34 19.19
C ASP A 192 12.00 -7.30 20.63
N ALA A 193 13.19 -6.74 20.84
CA ALA A 193 13.78 -6.54 22.16
C ALA A 193 14.00 -7.81 23.01
N PHE A 194 13.97 -9.00 22.40
CA PHE A 194 14.33 -10.28 23.01
C PHE A 194 15.56 -10.93 22.36
N ASN A 195 16.13 -11.87 23.10
CA ASN A 195 16.94 -12.97 22.58
C ASN A 195 16.03 -14.21 22.51
N ALA A 196 15.74 -14.69 21.29
CA ALA A 196 14.80 -15.78 21.07
C ALA A 196 15.31 -16.79 20.04
N GLU A 197 14.84 -18.02 20.19
CA GLU A 197 15.09 -19.14 19.29
C GLU A 197 13.76 -19.67 18.76
N PHE A 198 13.70 -19.94 17.46
CA PHE A 198 12.54 -20.57 16.81
C PHE A 198 12.98 -21.88 16.13
N SER A 199 12.13 -22.91 16.20
CA SER A 199 12.33 -24.19 15.51
C SER A 199 11.01 -24.76 15.01
N ASP A 200 11.06 -25.85 14.23
CA ASP A 200 9.88 -26.55 13.73
C ASP A 200 8.89 -25.63 12.99
N VAL A 201 9.44 -24.62 12.30
CA VAL A 201 8.67 -23.60 11.61
C VAL A 201 7.96 -24.22 10.41
N ARG A 202 6.64 -24.01 10.32
CA ARG A 202 5.81 -24.54 9.24
C ARG A 202 4.73 -23.54 8.84
N VAL A 203 4.48 -23.45 7.54
CA VAL A 203 3.27 -22.84 7.00
C VAL A 203 2.53 -23.90 6.19
N SER A 204 1.22 -24.00 6.40
CA SER A 204 0.37 -24.95 5.68
C SER A 204 -0.88 -24.25 5.17
N VAL A 205 -1.25 -24.54 3.93
CA VAL A 205 -2.49 -24.07 3.30
C VAL A 205 -3.26 -25.29 2.79
N PRO A 206 -4.60 -25.27 2.79
CA PRO A 206 -5.38 -26.33 2.18
C PRO A 206 -5.07 -26.44 0.68
N PRO A 207 -5.19 -27.62 0.07
CA PRO A 207 -5.12 -27.75 -1.38
C PRO A 207 -6.19 -26.88 -2.03
N LYS A 208 -5.77 -25.87 -2.81
CA LYS A 208 -6.69 -24.94 -3.47
C LYS A 208 -7.67 -25.69 -4.37
N ARG A 209 -8.96 -25.40 -4.23
CA ARG A 209 -9.97 -25.75 -5.23
C ARG A 209 -9.78 -24.81 -6.42
N PRO A 210 -9.55 -25.29 -7.65
CA PRO A 210 -9.35 -24.38 -8.78
C PRO A 210 -10.62 -23.53 -8.99
N PRO A 211 -10.53 -22.19 -8.99
CA PRO A 211 -11.68 -21.34 -9.26
C PRO A 211 -11.91 -21.28 -10.77
N SER A 212 -13.17 -21.46 -11.19
CA SER A 212 -13.62 -21.50 -12.59
C SER A 212 -12.87 -22.53 -13.45
N PRO A 213 -13.41 -23.00 -14.59
CA PRO A 213 -12.59 -23.80 -15.49
C PRO A 213 -11.39 -22.94 -15.91
N PRO A 214 -10.14 -23.38 -15.64
CA PRO A 214 -8.97 -22.60 -16.02
C PRO A 214 -9.00 -22.38 -17.54
N ARG A 215 -8.61 -21.18 -17.98
CA ARG A 215 -8.39 -20.92 -19.41
C ARG A 215 -7.41 -21.96 -19.92
N SER A 216 -7.75 -22.63 -21.02
CA SER A 216 -6.86 -23.61 -21.63
C SER A 216 -5.79 -22.86 -22.42
N TYR A 217 -4.53 -23.19 -22.15
CA TYR A 217 -3.38 -22.66 -22.87
C TYR A 217 -2.69 -23.76 -23.67
N PRO A 218 -2.09 -23.44 -24.83
CA PRO A 218 -1.22 -24.36 -25.53
C PRO A 218 -0.06 -24.78 -24.61
N SER A 219 0.37 -26.04 -24.69
CA SER A 219 1.45 -26.54 -23.83
C SER A 219 2.48 -27.28 -24.68
N GLY A 220 3.71 -26.79 -24.66
CA GLY A 220 4.86 -27.45 -25.25
C GLY A 220 5.41 -28.54 -24.33
N LYS A 221 6.49 -29.21 -24.76
CA LYS A 221 7.19 -30.23 -23.95
C LYS A 221 7.63 -29.72 -22.58
N ARG A 222 7.90 -28.42 -22.47
CA ARG A 222 8.36 -27.74 -21.23
C ARG A 222 7.31 -26.78 -20.66
N GLY A 223 6.09 -26.75 -21.20
CA GLY A 223 5.00 -25.90 -20.74
C GLY A 223 4.71 -24.70 -21.65
N CYS A 224 4.12 -23.66 -21.05
CA CYS A 224 3.67 -22.44 -21.73
C CYS A 224 4.36 -21.19 -21.16
N VAL A 225 4.64 -20.23 -22.03
CA VAL A 225 5.11 -18.89 -21.68
C VAL A 225 4.03 -17.88 -22.11
N ALA A 226 3.60 -17.01 -21.20
CA ALA A 226 2.79 -15.85 -21.58
C ALA A 226 3.70 -14.74 -22.07
N LEU A 227 3.28 -14.07 -23.14
CA LEU A 227 3.89 -12.88 -23.70
C LEU A 227 2.90 -11.73 -23.54
N TYR A 228 3.33 -10.65 -22.88
CA TYR A 228 2.56 -9.42 -22.79
C TYR A 228 3.42 -8.27 -23.34
N LEU A 229 2.95 -7.58 -24.37
CA LEU A 229 3.74 -6.53 -25.02
C LEU A 229 3.14 -5.14 -24.82
N GLY A 230 2.01 -5.03 -24.10
CA GLY A 230 1.28 -3.79 -23.91
C GLY A 230 0.91 -3.09 -25.22
N SER A 231 0.74 -3.84 -26.31
CA SER A 231 0.51 -3.31 -27.66
C SER A 231 -0.84 -2.62 -27.81
N ASP A 232 -1.78 -2.94 -26.92
CA ASP A 232 -3.10 -2.32 -26.81
C ASP A 232 -3.14 -1.10 -25.89
N LEU A 233 -2.02 -0.72 -25.25
CA LEU A 233 -1.92 0.49 -24.43
C LEU A 233 -1.49 1.71 -25.26
N PRO A 234 -1.89 2.93 -24.84
CA PRO A 234 -1.44 4.17 -25.45
C PRO A 234 0.09 4.28 -25.52
N GLY A 235 0.59 4.86 -26.62
CA GLY A 235 2.02 5.05 -26.82
C GLY A 235 2.82 3.77 -27.07
N ALA A 236 2.16 2.62 -27.25
CA ALA A 236 2.82 1.40 -27.69
C ALA A 236 3.52 1.62 -29.04
N GLY A 237 4.81 1.30 -29.09
CA GLY A 237 5.57 1.26 -30.34
C GLY A 237 5.28 -0.04 -31.10
N GLU A 238 5.87 -0.19 -32.29
CA GLU A 238 5.84 -1.48 -32.97
C GLU A 238 6.45 -2.55 -32.05
N PRO A 239 5.77 -3.69 -31.86
CA PRO A 239 6.29 -4.75 -31.02
C PRO A 239 7.62 -5.26 -31.60
N PRO A 240 8.59 -5.65 -30.74
CA PRO A 240 9.83 -6.30 -31.20
C PRO A 240 9.51 -7.58 -31.99
N ASP A 241 10.50 -8.24 -32.60
CA ASP A 241 10.31 -9.48 -33.38
C ASP A 241 9.70 -10.64 -32.55
N VAL A 242 8.38 -10.59 -32.37
CA VAL A 242 7.58 -11.54 -31.58
C VAL A 242 7.62 -12.90 -32.24
N ALA A 243 7.62 -12.94 -33.57
CA ALA A 243 7.72 -14.17 -34.34
C ALA A 243 9.05 -14.88 -34.07
N GLY A 244 10.16 -14.14 -34.06
CA GLY A 244 11.48 -14.65 -33.70
C GLY A 244 11.55 -15.14 -32.25
N LEU A 245 10.96 -14.39 -31.30
CA LEU A 245 10.88 -14.82 -29.89
C LEU A 245 10.05 -16.10 -29.73
N ARG A 246 8.86 -16.17 -30.33
CA ARG A 246 7.99 -17.36 -30.33
C ARG A 246 8.71 -18.56 -30.92
N LYS A 247 9.43 -18.38 -32.03
CA LYS A 247 10.23 -19.46 -32.64
C LYS A 247 11.32 -19.96 -31.69
N ARG A 248 12.06 -19.07 -31.03
CA ARG A 248 13.09 -19.45 -30.06
C ARG A 248 12.50 -20.21 -28.85
N LEU A 249 11.33 -19.79 -28.37
CA LEU A 249 10.61 -20.48 -27.30
C LEU A 249 10.16 -21.88 -27.74
N ALA A 250 9.62 -22.01 -28.94
CA ALA A 250 9.23 -23.29 -29.55
C ALA A 250 10.43 -24.24 -29.72
N ASP A 251 11.54 -23.75 -30.28
CA ASP A 251 12.79 -24.51 -30.43
C ASP A 251 13.34 -24.96 -29.06
N ALA A 252 13.11 -24.17 -28.00
CA ALA A 252 13.47 -24.49 -26.62
C ALA A 252 12.46 -25.43 -25.92
N GLY A 253 11.36 -25.79 -26.56
CA GLY A 253 10.33 -26.73 -26.08
C GLY A 253 9.13 -26.10 -25.38
N PHE A 254 8.96 -24.78 -25.42
CA PHE A 254 7.82 -24.05 -24.87
C PHE A 254 6.81 -23.68 -25.95
N GLU A 255 5.53 -23.67 -25.61
CA GLU A 255 4.53 -22.93 -26.38
C GLU A 255 4.39 -21.51 -25.85
N ALA A 256 3.98 -20.57 -26.70
CA ALA A 256 3.80 -19.18 -26.32
C ALA A 256 2.38 -18.70 -26.58
N VAL A 257 1.79 -18.00 -25.60
CA VAL A 257 0.49 -17.34 -25.72
C VAL A 257 0.66 -15.84 -25.53
N GLU A 258 0.02 -15.04 -26.37
CA GLU A 258 -0.06 -13.59 -26.16
C GLU A 258 -1.25 -13.23 -25.29
N LEU A 259 -1.01 -12.34 -24.33
CA LEU A 259 -2.02 -11.77 -23.44
C LEU A 259 -2.19 -10.28 -23.76
N THR A 260 -3.43 -9.82 -23.76
CA THR A 260 -3.81 -8.41 -23.84
C THR A 260 -3.81 -7.75 -22.46
N SER A 261 -3.92 -6.42 -22.40
CA SER A 261 -4.12 -5.71 -21.13
C SER A 261 -5.37 -6.19 -20.39
N ALA A 262 -6.47 -6.44 -21.12
CA ALA A 262 -7.71 -6.97 -20.54
C ALA A 262 -7.53 -8.40 -19.99
N ASP A 263 -6.73 -9.25 -20.67
CA ASP A 263 -6.43 -10.59 -20.18
C ASP A 263 -5.71 -10.53 -18.83
N LEU A 264 -4.72 -9.66 -18.67
CA LEU A 264 -3.97 -9.51 -17.40
C LEU A 264 -4.85 -9.03 -16.24
N CYS A 265 -5.88 -8.25 -16.51
CA CYS A 265 -6.84 -7.81 -15.50
C CYS A 265 -7.90 -8.86 -15.17
N THR A 266 -8.09 -9.86 -16.03
CA THR A 266 -9.16 -10.85 -15.88
C THR A 266 -8.78 -11.90 -14.82
N PRO A 267 -9.58 -12.07 -13.75
CA PRO A 267 -9.33 -13.09 -12.74
C PRO A 267 -9.21 -14.49 -13.36
N GLY A 268 -8.20 -15.25 -12.93
CA GLY A 268 -7.97 -16.62 -13.40
C GLY A 268 -7.15 -16.74 -14.69
N THR A 269 -6.86 -15.65 -15.41
CA THR A 269 -5.99 -15.69 -16.61
C THR A 269 -4.61 -16.27 -16.29
N LEU A 270 -4.02 -15.84 -15.19
CA LEU A 270 -2.67 -16.26 -14.78
C LEU A 270 -2.68 -17.57 -13.96
N VAL A 271 -3.87 -18.11 -13.62
CA VAL A 271 -4.02 -19.30 -12.78
C VAL A 271 -4.04 -20.55 -13.67
N TYR A 272 -2.87 -21.00 -14.11
CA TYR A 272 -2.73 -22.24 -14.88
C TYR A 272 -1.48 -23.04 -14.48
N PRO A 273 -1.59 -24.38 -14.25
CA PRO A 273 -0.46 -25.19 -13.81
C PRO A 273 0.75 -25.21 -14.76
N ALA A 274 0.57 -24.88 -16.05
CA ALA A 274 1.64 -24.85 -17.03
C ALA A 274 2.12 -23.43 -17.42
N LEU A 275 1.55 -22.38 -16.82
CA LEU A 275 1.97 -20.99 -17.07
C LEU A 275 2.96 -20.54 -15.99
N THR A 276 4.22 -20.95 -16.17
CA THR A 276 5.30 -20.65 -15.22
C THR A 276 5.96 -19.29 -15.49
N PHE A 277 6.00 -18.86 -16.75
CA PHE A 277 6.69 -17.63 -17.14
C PHE A 277 5.73 -16.64 -17.79
N LEU A 278 5.88 -15.37 -17.42
CA LEU A 278 5.28 -14.22 -18.09
C LEU A 278 6.41 -13.29 -18.52
N CYS A 279 6.66 -13.21 -19.82
CA CYS A 279 7.56 -12.23 -20.40
C CYS A 279 6.75 -10.99 -20.78
N ALA A 280 7.04 -9.86 -20.14
CA ALA A 280 6.20 -8.67 -20.22
C ALA A 280 7.00 -7.40 -20.57
N ASP A 281 6.48 -6.53 -21.45
CA ASP A 281 6.87 -5.11 -21.48
C ASP A 281 6.31 -4.46 -20.21
N LEU A 282 7.15 -4.42 -19.17
CA LEU A 282 6.75 -3.87 -17.87
C LEU A 282 6.82 -2.35 -17.82
N ARG A 283 7.24 -1.65 -18.89
CA ARG A 283 7.19 -0.17 -18.85
C ARG A 283 5.76 0.33 -18.75
N ARG A 284 4.80 -0.39 -19.35
CA ARG A 284 3.39 0.00 -19.44
C ARG A 284 2.49 -1.14 -18.99
N LEU A 285 1.77 -0.94 -17.90
CA LEU A 285 0.92 -1.98 -17.32
C LEU A 285 -0.51 -1.48 -17.10
N PRO A 286 -1.51 -2.35 -17.21
CA PRO A 286 -2.83 -2.05 -16.70
C PRO A 286 -2.73 -1.97 -15.18
N ALA A 287 -3.23 -0.89 -14.57
CA ALA A 287 -3.22 -0.73 -13.12
C ALA A 287 -3.89 -1.91 -12.41
N MET A 288 -4.98 -2.43 -12.98
CA MET A 288 -5.71 -3.56 -12.42
C MET A 288 -4.98 -4.91 -12.55
N ALA A 289 -3.93 -5.01 -13.35
CA ALA A 289 -3.12 -6.23 -13.44
C ALA A 289 -2.18 -6.42 -12.23
N VAL A 290 -1.93 -5.38 -11.44
CA VAL A 290 -0.99 -5.45 -10.30
C VAL A 290 -1.37 -6.54 -9.31
N GLN A 291 -2.63 -6.61 -8.92
CA GLN A 291 -3.08 -7.60 -7.94
C GLN A 291 -3.04 -9.05 -8.50
N PRO A 292 -3.60 -9.36 -9.68
CA PRO A 292 -3.44 -10.68 -10.31
C PRO A 292 -1.98 -11.09 -10.52
N LEU A 293 -1.12 -10.19 -10.99
CA LEU A 293 0.30 -10.45 -11.20
C LEU A 293 1.00 -10.76 -9.88
N THR A 294 0.73 -9.95 -8.85
CA THR A 294 1.30 -10.15 -7.51
C THR A 294 0.85 -11.50 -6.94
N ALA A 295 -0.43 -11.84 -7.05
CA ALA A 295 -0.95 -13.12 -6.60
C ALA A 295 -0.29 -14.31 -7.32
N TRP A 296 -0.17 -14.23 -8.66
CA TRP A 296 0.49 -15.26 -9.46
C TRP A 296 1.98 -15.40 -9.15
N MET A 297 2.71 -14.29 -9.01
CA MET A 297 4.12 -14.30 -8.62
C MET A 297 4.31 -14.90 -7.22
N ARG A 298 3.40 -14.61 -6.29
CA ARG A 298 3.38 -15.22 -4.94
C ARG A 298 3.16 -16.74 -4.97
N GLU A 299 2.60 -17.28 -6.05
CA GLU A 299 2.40 -18.72 -6.26
C GLU A 299 3.55 -19.41 -7.02
N GLY A 300 4.67 -18.71 -7.23
CA GLY A 300 5.85 -19.23 -7.93
C GLY A 300 5.92 -18.89 -9.42
N GLY A 301 5.02 -18.02 -9.90
CA GLY A 301 5.11 -17.43 -11.23
C GLY A 301 6.38 -16.60 -11.40
N ILE A 302 7.02 -16.72 -12.57
CA ILE A 302 8.27 -16.01 -12.89
C ILE A 302 7.97 -14.89 -13.89
N LEU A 303 7.99 -13.65 -13.40
CA LEU A 303 7.89 -12.46 -14.22
C LEU A 303 9.25 -12.10 -14.82
N VAL A 304 9.32 -12.04 -16.15
CA VAL A 304 10.51 -11.65 -16.90
C VAL A 304 10.23 -10.30 -17.57
N SER A 305 10.97 -9.26 -17.17
CA SER A 305 10.86 -7.97 -17.84
C SER A 305 11.57 -8.00 -19.19
N LEU A 306 10.85 -7.60 -20.24
CA LEU A 306 11.42 -7.38 -21.58
C LEU A 306 12.03 -5.98 -21.73
N THR A 307 11.76 -5.08 -20.77
CA THR A 307 12.05 -3.65 -20.87
C THR A 307 12.46 -3.06 -19.52
N ALA A 308 13.17 -1.93 -19.55
CA ALA A 308 13.49 -1.16 -18.35
C ALA A 308 13.27 0.35 -18.60
N PRO A 309 12.92 1.14 -17.56
CA PRO A 309 12.55 0.69 -16.22
C PRO A 309 11.21 -0.07 -16.22
N ALA A 310 11.09 -1.07 -15.34
CA ALA A 310 9.81 -1.73 -15.11
C ALA A 310 8.90 -0.82 -14.28
N PHE A 311 7.58 -0.97 -14.44
CA PHE A 311 6.53 -0.26 -13.71
C PHE A 311 6.60 1.27 -13.88
N GLY A 312 6.98 1.73 -15.08
CA GLY A 312 7.12 3.16 -15.36
C GLY A 312 5.79 3.88 -15.54
N GLU A 313 4.82 3.23 -16.19
CA GLU A 313 3.53 3.81 -16.56
C GLU A 313 2.40 2.82 -16.28
N PHE A 314 1.31 3.35 -15.72
CA PHE A 314 0.10 2.60 -15.45
C PHE A 314 -1.08 3.19 -16.23
N TYR A 315 -1.97 2.31 -16.66
CA TYR A 315 -3.16 2.67 -17.44
C TYR A 315 -4.42 2.06 -16.82
N TRP A 316 -5.51 2.81 -16.85
CA TRP A 316 -6.81 2.42 -16.32
C TRP A 316 -7.80 2.26 -17.46
N ASP A 317 -8.58 1.19 -17.41
CA ASP A 317 -9.69 1.00 -18.34
C ASP A 317 -10.87 1.86 -17.90
N SER A 318 -11.44 2.61 -18.84
CA SER A 318 -12.73 3.27 -18.68
C SER A 318 -13.51 3.19 -20.00
N ASP A 319 -14.68 2.56 -19.96
CA ASP A 319 -15.53 2.33 -21.13
C ASP A 319 -14.79 1.69 -22.32
N GLY A 320 -13.88 0.74 -22.04
CA GLY A 320 -13.08 0.04 -23.05
C GLY A 320 -11.94 0.87 -23.64
N ARG A 321 -11.55 1.96 -22.97
CA ARG A 321 -10.41 2.80 -23.34
C ARG A 321 -9.38 2.79 -22.22
N TRP A 322 -8.14 2.52 -22.58
CA TRP A 322 -6.99 2.66 -21.69
C TRP A 322 -6.58 4.13 -21.59
N LEU A 323 -6.66 4.67 -20.39
CA LEU A 323 -6.36 6.06 -20.07
C LEU A 323 -5.19 6.11 -19.10
N ASP A 324 -4.30 7.11 -19.22
CA ASP A 324 -3.39 7.44 -18.13
C ASP A 324 -4.18 7.97 -16.92
N TRP A 325 -3.50 8.15 -15.78
CA TRP A 325 -4.15 8.60 -14.55
C TRP A 325 -4.94 9.90 -14.74
N ASP A 326 -4.36 10.86 -15.45
CA ASP A 326 -4.98 12.17 -15.62
C ASP A 326 -6.25 12.10 -16.46
N ALA A 327 -6.17 11.44 -17.62
CA ALA A 327 -7.31 11.25 -18.49
C ALA A 327 -8.41 10.39 -17.84
N TYR A 328 -8.03 9.37 -17.08
CA TYR A 328 -8.96 8.53 -16.32
C TYR A 328 -9.72 9.34 -15.28
N VAL A 329 -9.01 10.20 -14.52
CA VAL A 329 -9.60 11.12 -13.55
C VAL A 329 -10.56 12.09 -14.25
N GLN A 330 -10.14 12.76 -15.33
CA GLN A 330 -11.01 13.69 -16.07
C GLN A 330 -12.30 13.01 -16.54
N HIS A 331 -12.19 11.80 -17.08
CA HIS A 331 -13.32 11.02 -17.58
C HIS A 331 -14.28 10.61 -16.46
N GLY A 332 -13.76 10.06 -15.35
CA GLY A 332 -14.55 9.66 -14.20
C GLY A 332 -15.33 10.81 -13.56
N LEU A 333 -14.76 12.02 -13.53
CA LEU A 333 -15.43 13.20 -12.98
C LEU A 333 -16.55 13.73 -13.88
N ALA A 334 -16.35 13.70 -15.20
CA ALA A 334 -17.39 14.01 -16.15
C ALA A 334 -18.59 13.06 -16.00
N ALA A 335 -18.34 11.80 -15.64
CA ALA A 335 -19.37 10.79 -15.38
C ALA A 335 -20.05 10.94 -14.00
N GLU A 336 -19.29 11.27 -12.94
CA GLU A 336 -19.80 11.32 -11.55
C GLU A 336 -20.42 12.66 -11.13
N GLY A 337 -20.27 13.73 -11.94
CA GLY A 337 -20.88 15.03 -11.65
C GLY A 337 -20.30 15.74 -10.41
N GLY A 338 -19.06 15.44 -10.03
CA GLY A 338 -18.32 16.23 -9.02
C GLY A 338 -18.66 15.93 -7.55
N LYS A 339 -18.93 14.68 -7.17
CA LYS A 339 -19.21 14.27 -5.76
C LYS A 339 -17.98 14.28 -4.83
N ALA A 340 -17.22 15.37 -4.84
CA ALA A 340 -16.21 15.69 -3.85
C ALA A 340 -16.86 16.30 -2.60
N ARG A 341 -16.36 15.99 -1.40
CA ARG A 341 -16.64 16.78 -0.20
C ARG A 341 -15.71 18.01 -0.18
N PRO A 342 -16.24 19.23 -0.36
CA PRO A 342 -15.39 20.40 -0.26
C PRO A 342 -14.79 20.54 1.16
N ILE A 343 -13.48 20.82 1.23
CA ILE A 343 -12.80 21.25 2.46
C ILE A 343 -12.57 22.78 2.48
N VAL A 344 -12.64 23.38 1.29
CA VAL A 344 -12.61 24.82 1.05
C VAL A 344 -13.80 25.13 0.15
N SER A 345 -14.51 26.19 0.45
CA SER A 345 -15.57 26.73 -0.41
C SER A 345 -15.36 28.24 -0.42
N TRP A 346 -14.95 28.77 -1.56
CA TRP A 346 -14.47 30.15 -1.62
C TRP A 346 -15.60 31.14 -1.40
N ASP A 347 -15.49 31.90 -0.31
CA ASP A 347 -16.25 33.10 -0.05
C ASP A 347 -15.38 34.08 0.76
N GLY A 348 -15.92 35.24 1.11
CA GLY A 348 -15.18 36.23 1.90
C GLY A 348 -14.86 35.78 3.33
N THR A 349 -15.66 34.89 3.92
CA THR A 349 -15.44 34.33 5.25
C THR A 349 -14.32 33.29 5.22
N GLU A 350 -14.35 32.39 4.24
CA GLU A 350 -13.32 31.42 3.99
C GLU A 350 -11.97 32.10 3.74
N LEU A 351 -11.93 33.14 2.88
CA LEU A 351 -10.70 33.89 2.58
C LEU A 351 -10.05 34.50 3.83
N ALA A 352 -10.83 34.88 4.84
CA ALA A 352 -10.30 35.45 6.09
C ALA A 352 -9.45 34.46 6.92
N HIS A 353 -9.54 33.16 6.62
CA HIS A 353 -8.71 32.12 7.25
C HIS A 353 -7.36 31.91 6.56
N TRP A 354 -7.12 32.58 5.43
CA TRP A 354 -5.89 32.45 4.65
C TRP A 354 -4.92 33.59 4.92
N ASN A 355 -3.63 33.27 4.94
CA ASN A 355 -2.55 34.20 5.22
C ASN A 355 -1.51 34.18 4.10
N GLN A 356 -1.12 35.37 3.63
CA GLN A 356 -0.06 35.52 2.64
C GLN A 356 1.32 35.36 3.29
N GLY A 357 2.13 34.46 2.75
CA GLY A 357 3.56 34.38 3.01
C GLY A 357 4.32 34.95 1.82
N ARG A 358 5.41 35.70 2.07
CA ARG A 358 6.24 36.24 0.99
C ARG A 358 7.68 36.45 1.43
N TRP A 359 8.60 36.26 0.48
CA TRP A 359 9.97 36.73 0.58
C TRP A 359 10.41 37.22 -0.80
N GLY A 360 10.86 38.47 -0.91
CA GLY A 360 11.28 39.06 -2.19
C GLY A 360 10.15 39.42 -3.17
N ALA A 361 8.91 38.96 -2.93
CA ALA A 361 7.73 39.29 -3.72
C ALA A 361 6.89 40.44 -3.11
N GLU A 362 6.17 41.18 -3.96
CA GLU A 362 5.19 42.18 -3.56
C GLU A 362 3.91 41.55 -2.97
N GLU A 363 2.98 42.39 -2.47
CA GLU A 363 1.66 41.92 -2.05
C GLU A 363 0.83 41.46 -3.24
N ALA A 364 0.24 40.27 -3.14
CA ALA A 364 -0.68 39.82 -4.16
C ALA A 364 -2.06 40.45 -3.92
N ALA A 365 -2.72 40.79 -5.03
CA ALA A 365 -4.16 41.05 -5.00
C ALA A 365 -4.88 39.71 -4.96
N ILE A 366 -5.75 39.53 -3.97
CA ILE A 366 -6.56 38.33 -3.77
C ILE A 366 -8.03 38.71 -3.79
N SER A 367 -8.82 38.00 -4.58
CA SER A 367 -10.26 38.23 -4.67
C SER A 367 -11.03 36.93 -4.90
N VAL A 368 -12.26 36.86 -4.40
CA VAL A 368 -13.19 35.77 -4.70
C VAL A 368 -14.19 36.26 -5.74
N HIS A 369 -14.36 35.50 -6.81
CA HIS A 369 -15.29 35.79 -7.90
C HIS A 369 -16.44 34.81 -7.89
N GLY A 370 -17.66 35.32 -7.80
CA GLY A 370 -18.87 34.51 -7.72
C GLY A 370 -19.23 33.82 -9.03
N GLY A 371 -19.51 32.52 -8.99
CA GLY A 371 -20.08 31.74 -10.11
C GLY A 371 -19.24 31.62 -11.39
N VAL A 372 -17.95 31.94 -11.34
CA VAL A 372 -17.03 31.86 -12.50
C VAL A 372 -16.27 30.53 -12.59
N GLY A 373 -16.35 29.73 -11.52
CA GLY A 373 -15.76 28.41 -11.43
C GLY A 373 -16.58 27.34 -12.16
N PRO A 374 -16.04 26.13 -12.31
CA PRO A 374 -16.75 24.98 -12.83
C PRO A 374 -18.05 24.74 -12.05
N ASN A 375 -19.10 24.30 -12.75
CA ASN A 375 -20.45 24.11 -12.19
C ASN A 375 -21.10 25.38 -11.59
N GLY A 376 -20.58 26.57 -11.90
CA GLY A 376 -21.07 27.83 -11.34
C GLY A 376 -20.65 28.06 -9.89
N GLU A 377 -19.55 27.45 -9.45
CA GLU A 377 -18.95 27.68 -8.13
C GLU A 377 -18.17 28.99 -8.07
N ASP A 378 -17.95 29.49 -6.86
CA ASP A 378 -17.09 30.63 -6.60
C ASP A 378 -15.62 30.21 -6.72
N ALA A 379 -14.78 31.16 -7.17
CA ALA A 379 -13.37 30.90 -7.42
C ALA A 379 -12.48 31.98 -6.81
N LEU A 380 -11.35 31.56 -6.23
CA LEU A 380 -10.28 32.46 -5.82
C LEU A 380 -9.48 32.92 -7.05
N GLU A 381 -9.20 34.21 -7.14
CA GLU A 381 -8.22 34.79 -8.06
C GLU A 381 -7.04 35.37 -7.29
N LEU A 382 -5.84 35.02 -7.75
CA LEU A 382 -4.55 35.43 -7.23
C LEU A 382 -3.81 36.20 -8.31
N VAL A 383 -3.39 37.42 -8.00
CA VAL A 383 -2.55 38.24 -8.89
C VAL A 383 -1.32 38.69 -8.14
N VAL A 384 -0.18 38.08 -8.45
CA VAL A 384 1.13 38.45 -7.88
C VAL A 384 1.81 39.42 -8.84
N PRO A 385 2.01 40.70 -8.45
CA PRO A 385 2.72 41.66 -9.28
C PRO A 385 4.23 41.43 -9.20
N HIS A 386 4.93 41.68 -10.31
CA HIS A 386 6.40 41.67 -10.41
C HIS A 386 7.07 40.46 -9.74
N PHE A 387 6.63 39.25 -10.13
CA PHE A 387 7.15 37.99 -9.60
C PHE A 387 8.51 37.63 -10.23
N ASP A 388 9.51 38.46 -9.96
CA ASP A 388 10.80 38.45 -10.65
C ASP A 388 11.90 37.79 -9.78
N SER A 389 11.66 37.70 -8.47
CA SER A 389 12.55 37.04 -7.51
C SER A 389 11.81 36.63 -6.24
N GLY A 390 12.30 35.58 -5.57
CA GLY A 390 11.76 35.12 -4.29
C GLY A 390 10.57 34.17 -4.42
N TRP A 391 9.68 34.18 -3.42
CA TRP A 391 8.48 33.33 -3.40
C TRP A 391 7.31 34.07 -2.74
N TRP A 392 6.10 33.66 -3.14
CA TRP A 392 4.83 34.09 -2.59
C TRP A 392 3.96 32.85 -2.41
N SER A 393 3.20 32.79 -1.31
CA SER A 393 2.24 31.72 -1.07
C SER A 393 1.01 32.22 -0.32
N LEU A 394 -0.10 31.51 -0.47
CA LEU A 394 -1.30 31.71 0.35
C LEU A 394 -1.57 30.46 1.16
N SER A 395 -1.62 30.58 2.49
CA SER A 395 -1.71 29.42 3.38
C SER A 395 -2.93 29.45 4.30
N ARG A 396 -3.57 28.30 4.48
CA ARG A 396 -4.64 28.05 5.44
C ARG A 396 -4.20 27.01 6.45
N ARG A 397 -4.37 27.33 7.73
CA ARG A 397 -4.23 26.36 8.82
C ARG A 397 -5.61 25.81 9.18
N PHE A 398 -5.68 24.51 9.37
CA PHE A 398 -6.86 23.81 9.89
C PHE A 398 -6.64 23.45 11.36
N ASP A 399 -7.69 23.61 12.16
CA ASP A 399 -7.67 23.21 13.58
C ASP A 399 -7.67 21.67 13.72
N GLU A 400 -8.41 20.99 12.84
CA GLU A 400 -8.45 19.54 12.72
C GLU A 400 -8.07 19.08 11.30
N PRO A 401 -7.58 17.84 11.09
CA PRO A 401 -7.14 17.42 9.77
C PRO A 401 -8.31 17.48 8.79
N PRO A 402 -8.14 18.10 7.62
CA PRO A 402 -9.24 18.34 6.70
C PRO A 402 -9.72 17.06 6.03
N ALA A 403 -8.90 16.01 5.97
CA ALA A 403 -9.22 14.72 5.38
C ALA A 403 -9.54 13.66 6.45
N ARG A 404 -10.51 12.80 6.14
CA ARG A 404 -10.82 11.59 6.90
C ARG A 404 -9.89 10.45 6.47
N GLU A 405 -9.83 9.40 7.28
CA GLU A 405 -8.95 8.22 7.07
C GLU A 405 -9.06 7.54 5.69
N HIS A 406 -10.21 7.67 5.00
CA HIS A 406 -10.45 7.10 3.67
C HIS A 406 -10.42 8.15 2.54
N GLU A 407 -10.10 9.41 2.85
CA GLU A 407 -10.00 10.49 1.87
C GLU A 407 -8.52 10.72 1.53
N ALA A 408 -8.07 10.10 0.44
CA ALA A 408 -6.65 10.04 0.08
C ALA A 408 -6.24 11.00 -1.06
N LEU A 409 -7.18 11.75 -1.66
CA LEU A 409 -6.89 12.61 -2.81
C LEU A 409 -7.02 14.10 -2.48
N THR A 410 -6.03 14.89 -2.86
CA THR A 410 -6.15 16.35 -2.92
C THR A 410 -6.75 16.72 -4.26
N CYS A 411 -7.92 17.36 -4.28
CA CYS A 411 -8.60 17.69 -5.52
C CYS A 411 -8.83 19.20 -5.69
N PHE A 412 -8.83 19.70 -6.92
CA PHE A 412 -9.16 21.10 -7.18
C PHE A 412 -9.38 21.34 -8.66
N TRP A 413 -10.17 22.35 -8.96
CA TRP A 413 -10.17 23.03 -10.24
C TRP A 413 -9.16 24.15 -10.24
N ALA A 414 -8.35 24.26 -11.30
CA ALA A 414 -7.49 25.43 -11.49
C ALA A 414 -7.36 25.79 -12.97
N LYS A 415 -7.06 27.06 -13.22
CA LYS A 415 -6.60 27.56 -14.51
C LYS A 415 -5.61 28.71 -14.31
N GLY A 416 -4.69 28.84 -15.26
CA GLY A 416 -3.70 29.91 -15.31
C GLY A 416 -3.88 30.77 -16.55
N ASP A 417 -3.01 31.76 -16.71
CA ASP A 417 -2.84 32.48 -17.98
C ASP A 417 -1.47 32.16 -18.60
N ALA A 418 -1.14 32.81 -19.72
CA ALA A 418 0.15 32.59 -20.39
C ALA A 418 1.36 32.97 -19.51
N GLY A 419 1.17 33.79 -18.48
CA GLY A 419 2.17 34.16 -17.48
C GLY A 419 2.11 33.31 -16.21
N THR A 420 1.21 32.34 -16.09
CA THR A 420 1.15 31.40 -14.96
C THR A 420 0.89 29.96 -15.43
N PRO A 421 1.93 29.29 -15.93
CA PRO A 421 1.80 27.96 -16.52
C PRO A 421 1.75 26.83 -15.50
N ALA A 422 1.95 27.11 -14.20
CA ALA A 422 1.96 26.10 -13.15
C ALA A 422 1.55 26.71 -11.80
N ILE A 423 1.13 25.85 -10.88
CA ILE A 423 0.91 26.16 -9.46
C ILE A 423 1.52 25.06 -8.60
N SER A 424 2.09 25.45 -7.45
CA SER A 424 2.50 24.52 -6.41
C SER A 424 1.43 24.38 -5.34
N LEU A 425 1.20 23.18 -4.86
CA LEU A 425 0.41 22.94 -3.65
C LEU A 425 1.33 22.33 -2.60
N GLU A 426 1.29 22.88 -1.39
CA GLU A 426 2.03 22.37 -0.25
C GLU A 426 1.08 21.95 0.85
N TRP A 427 1.25 20.71 1.32
CA TRP A 427 0.69 20.27 2.60
C TRP A 427 1.79 20.22 3.65
N ALA A 428 1.51 20.81 4.82
CA ALA A 428 2.28 20.55 6.03
C ALA A 428 1.46 19.68 6.99
N GLU A 429 2.07 18.62 7.50
CA GLU A 429 1.46 17.75 8.50
C GLU A 429 1.73 18.22 9.93
N ARG A 430 1.00 17.65 10.90
CA ARG A 430 1.15 17.96 12.34
C ARG A 430 2.54 17.72 12.90
N ASP A 431 3.33 16.83 12.30
CA ASP A 431 4.73 16.58 12.68
C ASP A 431 5.71 17.61 12.08
N GLY A 432 5.20 18.56 11.30
CA GLY A 432 5.95 19.58 10.59
C GLY A 432 6.53 19.13 9.26
N SER A 433 6.27 17.90 8.81
CA SER A 433 6.69 17.45 7.48
C SER A 433 5.99 18.27 6.41
N ARG A 434 6.71 18.56 5.32
CA ARG A 434 6.24 19.39 4.20
C ARG A 434 6.27 18.59 2.92
N TRP A 435 5.18 18.63 2.17
CA TRP A 435 4.95 17.82 0.99
C TRP A 435 4.44 18.71 -0.13
N ILE A 436 5.17 18.80 -1.24
CA ILE A 436 4.91 19.75 -2.32
C ILE A 436 4.60 19.00 -3.61
N ALA A 437 3.47 19.32 -4.24
CA ALA A 437 3.15 18.93 -5.61
C ALA A 437 3.16 20.16 -6.50
N VAL A 438 3.53 19.99 -7.77
CA VAL A 438 3.44 21.05 -8.79
C VAL A 438 2.61 20.50 -9.93
N VAL A 439 1.62 21.29 -10.39
CA VAL A 439 0.80 20.93 -11.55
C VAL A 439 0.88 22.02 -12.61
N ASP A 440 0.90 21.59 -13.86
CA ASP A 440 0.80 22.50 -15.01
C ASP A 440 -0.64 22.99 -15.16
N LEU A 441 -0.79 24.30 -15.33
CA LEU A 441 -2.05 24.99 -15.54
C LEU A 441 -2.33 25.19 -17.03
N GLN A 442 -3.61 25.28 -17.36
CA GLN A 442 -4.11 25.61 -18.70
C GLN A 442 -4.92 26.90 -18.66
N PRO A 443 -5.11 27.59 -19.80
CA PRO A 443 -6.00 28.76 -19.90
C PRO A 443 -7.47 28.45 -19.58
N THR A 444 -7.85 27.17 -19.68
CA THR A 444 -9.18 26.64 -19.36
C THR A 444 -9.17 25.90 -18.04
N TRP A 445 -10.31 25.90 -17.34
CA TRP A 445 -10.50 25.12 -16.12
C TRP A 445 -10.18 23.64 -16.35
N ARG A 446 -9.37 23.09 -15.46
CA ARG A 446 -9.05 21.67 -15.39
C ARG A 446 -9.18 21.19 -13.96
N PHE A 447 -9.69 19.99 -13.77
CA PHE A 447 -9.70 19.36 -12.47
C PHE A 447 -8.40 18.61 -12.25
N TYR A 448 -7.90 18.60 -11.04
CA TYR A 448 -6.71 17.87 -10.62
C TYR A 448 -7.12 16.96 -9.48
N ALA A 449 -6.70 15.70 -9.52
CA ALA A 449 -6.82 14.75 -8.41
C ALA A 449 -5.43 14.16 -8.13
N LEU A 450 -4.81 14.66 -7.07
CA LEU A 450 -3.45 14.34 -6.70
C LEU A 450 -3.45 13.26 -5.62
N PRO A 451 -2.92 12.05 -5.89
CA PRO A 451 -2.68 11.07 -4.83
C PRO A 451 -1.56 11.56 -3.91
N PRO A 452 -1.40 10.97 -2.71
CA PRO A 452 -0.39 11.44 -1.76
C PRO A 452 1.04 11.27 -2.28
N THR A 453 1.27 10.32 -3.18
CA THR A 453 2.54 10.08 -3.88
C THR A 453 2.89 11.16 -4.91
N ALA A 454 1.95 12.02 -5.30
CA ALA A 454 2.23 13.16 -6.17
C ALA A 454 2.96 14.31 -5.45
N PHE A 455 3.00 14.28 -4.12
CA PHE A 455 3.66 15.29 -3.31
C PHE A 455 5.07 14.82 -2.91
N ALA A 456 6.08 15.58 -3.30
CA ALA A 456 7.46 15.32 -2.94
C ALA A 456 7.77 15.86 -1.54
N TYR A 457 8.50 15.09 -0.73
CA TYR A 457 8.97 15.54 0.57
C TYR A 457 9.95 16.70 0.44
N TRP A 458 9.70 17.80 1.15
CA TRP A 458 10.58 18.97 1.19
C TRP A 458 11.43 18.96 2.45
N SER A 459 12.73 18.66 2.33
CA SER A 459 13.60 18.36 3.47
C SER A 459 13.86 19.51 4.45
N ASP A 460 13.59 20.75 4.05
CA ASP A 460 13.75 21.92 4.91
C ASP A 460 12.52 22.12 5.82
N ASN A 461 12.47 21.28 6.87
CA ASN A 461 11.39 21.26 7.85
C ASN A 461 11.85 20.58 9.18
N PRO A 462 11.09 20.72 10.28
CA PRO A 462 11.50 20.19 11.59
C PRO A 462 11.25 18.68 11.81
N SER A 463 10.51 18.01 10.93
CA SER A 463 10.13 16.60 11.10
C SER A 463 11.33 15.66 11.09
N LYS A 464 11.16 14.48 11.70
CA LYS A 464 12.19 13.43 11.82
C LYS A 464 11.61 12.10 11.34
N GLY A 465 12.39 11.34 10.59
CA GLY A 465 11.99 10.01 10.11
C GLY A 465 10.99 10.04 8.95
N ARG A 466 10.88 11.17 8.24
CA ARG A 466 10.05 11.34 7.03
C ARG A 466 10.90 11.50 5.78
N GLY A 467 10.30 11.30 4.61
CA GLY A 467 10.93 11.47 3.30
C GLY A 467 11.86 10.34 2.87
N PHE A 468 11.75 9.16 3.48
CA PHE A 468 12.47 7.96 3.03
C PHE A 468 11.81 7.37 1.78
N PRO A 469 12.50 6.49 1.01
CA PRO A 469 11.92 5.86 -0.17
C PRO A 469 10.61 5.13 0.15
N GLY A 470 9.52 5.52 -0.53
CA GLY A 470 8.18 4.98 -0.31
C GLY A 470 7.35 5.69 0.76
N ASP A 471 7.92 6.68 1.46
CA ASP A 471 7.15 7.60 2.30
C ASP A 471 6.38 8.59 1.43
N CYS A 472 5.21 9.04 1.91
CA CYS A 472 4.36 9.96 1.18
C CYS A 472 3.60 10.90 2.14
N LEU A 473 2.82 11.81 1.58
CA LEU A 473 1.89 12.66 2.33
C LEU A 473 0.81 11.80 3.02
N HIS A 474 0.46 12.16 4.24
CA HIS A 474 -0.64 11.59 5.01
C HIS A 474 -1.70 12.67 5.24
N LEU A 475 -2.76 12.68 4.42
CA LEU A 475 -3.78 13.73 4.47
C LEU A 475 -4.54 13.77 5.80
N GLU A 476 -4.68 12.63 6.48
CA GLU A 476 -5.26 12.53 7.82
C GLU A 476 -4.38 13.18 8.91
N ARG A 477 -3.13 13.53 8.57
CA ARG A 477 -2.20 14.28 9.42
C ARG A 477 -2.01 15.72 8.96
N ALA A 478 -2.63 16.12 7.85
CA ALA A 478 -2.49 17.46 7.31
C ALA A 478 -2.99 18.52 8.30
N GLN A 479 -2.27 19.63 8.36
CA GLN A 479 -2.59 20.76 9.24
C GLN A 479 -2.61 22.08 8.48
N THR A 480 -1.76 22.24 7.46
CA THR A 480 -1.68 23.48 6.68
C THR A 480 -1.69 23.15 5.21
N LEU A 481 -2.50 23.87 4.44
CA LEU A 481 -2.45 23.89 2.98
C LEU A 481 -1.85 25.22 2.53
N ALA A 482 -0.97 25.21 1.54
CA ALA A 482 -0.55 26.40 0.83
C ALA A 482 -0.66 26.24 -0.69
N LEU A 483 -0.93 27.36 -1.37
CA LEU A 483 -1.02 27.53 -2.82
C LEU A 483 0.06 28.49 -3.31
#